data_AF-A0A4R6G156-F1
#
_entry.id   AF-A0A4R6G156-F1
#
_cell.length_a   1.000
_cell.length_b   1.000
_cell.length_c   1.000
_cell.angle_alpha   90.00
_cell.angle_beta   90.00
_cell.angle_gamma   90.00
#
_symmetry.space_group_name_H-M   'P 1'
#
loop_
_entity.id
_entity.type
_entity.pdbx_description
1 polymer ?
#
loop_
_entity_poly.entity_id
_entity_poly.type
_entity_poly.pdbx_seq_one_letter_code
_entity_poly.pdbx_strand_id
1 'polypeptide(L)'
;MNVNEKNNLALKTLKFPVSYDSRQQTIWDAKGMMVCDIRGWGKIQFMNKSEERQDAIGELIANLLNKYHRNENSKIDEELFRMLAS
;
A
#
# COMPACT_ATOMS: atom_id res chain seq x y z
N MET A 1 -7.98 -10.49 -15.73
CA MET A 1 -6.73 -9.92 -15.21
C MET A 1 -6.00 -10.95 -14.35
N ASN A 2 -4.75 -11.23 -14.67
CA ASN A 2 -3.83 -12.01 -13.83
C ASN A 2 -3.34 -11.18 -12.62
N VAL A 3 -2.56 -11.80 -11.72
CA VAL A 3 -2.08 -11.15 -10.50
C VAL A 3 -1.19 -9.93 -10.81
N ASN A 4 -0.29 -10.04 -11.78
CA ASN A 4 0.62 -8.95 -12.14
C ASN A 4 -0.16 -7.75 -12.71
N GLU A 5 -1.16 -8.00 -13.55
CA GLU A 5 -2.02 -6.96 -14.09
C GLU A 5 -2.80 -6.23 -12.98
N LYS A 6 -3.31 -6.97 -11.99
CA LYS A 6 -3.99 -6.39 -10.83
C LYS A 6 -3.05 -5.53 -9.98
N ASN A 7 -1.85 -6.03 -9.71
CA ASN A 7 -0.85 -5.29 -8.92
C ASN A 7 -0.41 -4.01 -9.65
N ASN A 8 -0.15 -4.11 -10.96
CA ASN A 8 0.21 -2.95 -11.77
C ASN A 8 -0.90 -1.90 -11.83
N LEU A 9 -2.16 -2.34 -11.91
CA LEU A 9 -3.29 -1.42 -11.84
C LEU A 9 -3.32 -0.68 -10.50
N ALA A 10 -3.18 -1.40 -9.38
CA ALA A 10 -3.14 -0.80 -8.05
C ALA A 10 -1.99 0.22 -7.91
N LEU A 11 -0.78 -0.12 -8.37
CA LEU A 11 0.37 0.80 -8.32
C LEU A 11 0.14 2.07 -9.15
N LYS A 12 -0.50 1.96 -10.32
CA LYS A 12 -0.79 3.12 -11.18
C LYS A 12 -1.84 4.06 -10.58
N THR A 13 -2.76 3.53 -9.79
CA THR A 13 -3.80 4.32 -9.10
C THR A 13 -3.21 5.22 -8.00
N LEU A 14 -2.11 4.82 -7.37
CA LEU A 14 -1.56 5.49 -6.19
C LEU A 14 -0.47 6.50 -6.53
N LYS A 15 -0.32 7.53 -5.69
CA LYS A 15 0.89 8.35 -5.60
C LYS A 15 1.63 8.03 -4.32
N PHE A 16 2.87 7.60 -4.46
CA PHE A 16 3.70 7.15 -3.34
C PHE A 16 4.54 8.30 -2.76
N PRO A 17 4.87 8.26 -1.46
CA PRO A 17 4.46 7.25 -0.48
C PRO A 17 2.98 7.40 -0.07
N VAL A 18 2.32 6.28 0.21
CA VAL A 18 1.00 6.29 0.85
C VAL A 18 1.17 6.29 2.37
N SER A 19 0.19 6.82 3.10
CA SER A 19 0.15 6.83 4.57
C SER A 19 -1.19 6.35 5.08
N TYR A 20 -1.20 5.79 6.29
CA TYR A 20 -2.42 5.47 7.02
C TYR A 20 -2.71 6.58 8.04
N ASP A 21 -3.95 7.06 8.10
CA ASP A 21 -4.46 7.97 9.13
C ASP A 21 -5.34 7.17 10.09
N SER A 22 -4.86 6.91 11.31
CA SER A 22 -5.59 6.18 12.34
C SER A 22 -6.79 6.95 12.90
N ARG A 23 -6.81 8.28 12.82
CA ARG A 23 -7.95 9.09 13.30
C ARG A 23 -9.16 8.91 12.41
N GLN A 24 -8.93 8.81 11.10
CA GLN A 24 -9.98 8.64 10.10
C GLN A 24 -10.12 7.19 9.62
N GLN A 25 -9.16 6.33 9.97
CA GLN A 25 -9.05 4.94 9.55
C GLN A 25 -8.98 4.81 8.02
N THR A 26 -8.17 5.65 7.37
CA THR A 26 -8.08 5.80 5.92
C THR A 26 -6.65 5.72 5.40
N ILE A 27 -6.47 5.29 4.16
CA ILE A 27 -5.19 5.39 3.43
C ILE A 27 -5.24 6.64 2.53
N TRP A 28 -4.16 7.42 2.56
CA TRP A 28 -3.96 8.62 1.74
C TRP A 28 -2.74 8.46 0.86
N ASP A 29 -2.77 9.08 -0.32
CA ASP A 29 -1.64 9.13 -1.24
C ASP A 29 -0.77 10.39 -0.99
N ALA A 30 0.40 10.45 -1.63
CA ALA A 30 1.33 11.56 -1.48
C ALA A 30 0.82 12.91 -1.99
N LYS A 31 -0.28 12.92 -2.75
CA LYS A 31 -0.94 14.16 -3.20
C LYS A 31 -2.03 14.62 -2.25
N GLY A 32 -2.23 13.94 -1.12
CA GLY A 32 -3.28 14.25 -0.18
C GLY A 32 -4.66 13.82 -0.68
N MET A 33 -4.74 12.79 -1.53
CA MET A 33 -6.01 12.18 -1.93
C MET A 33 -6.28 10.94 -1.08
N MET A 34 -7.50 10.83 -0.55
CA MET A 34 -7.96 9.62 0.13
C MET A 34 -8.11 8.48 -0.90
N VAL A 35 -7.51 7.34 -0.60
CA VAL A 35 -7.51 6.14 -1.45
C VAL A 35 -8.64 5.19 -1.04
N CYS A 36 -8.71 4.83 0.24
CA CYS A 36 -9.73 3.94 0.77
C CYS A 36 -9.85 4.02 2.30
N ASP A 37 -10.99 3.55 2.80
CA ASP A 37 -11.24 3.31 4.23
C ASP A 37 -10.82 1.89 4.62
N ILE A 38 -10.24 1.75 5.80
CA ILE A 38 -9.98 0.46 6.45
C ILE A 38 -11.05 0.26 7.54
N ARG A 39 -12.05 -0.57 7.24
CA ARG A 39 -13.18 -0.86 8.15
C ARG A 39 -13.22 -2.33 8.55
N GLY A 40 -13.00 -2.59 9.83
CA GLY A 40 -12.89 -3.91 10.42
C GLY A 40 -14.14 -4.40 11.15
N TRP A 41 -15.33 -4.19 10.61
CA TRP A 41 -16.61 -4.60 11.22
C TRP A 41 -16.95 -6.09 11.04
N GLY A 42 -15.94 -6.94 10.84
CA GLY A 42 -16.10 -8.38 10.69
C GLY A 42 -15.64 -9.12 11.94
N LYS A 43 -14.68 -10.04 11.77
CA LYS A 43 -14.08 -10.82 12.86
C LYS A 43 -13.47 -9.95 13.96
N ILE A 44 -12.77 -8.87 13.60
CA ILE A 44 -11.92 -8.14 14.55
C ILE A 44 -12.73 -7.33 15.57
N GLN A 45 -13.97 -6.95 15.26
CA GLN A 45 -14.83 -6.22 16.20
C GLN A 45 -15.14 -7.01 17.48
N PHE A 46 -15.15 -8.35 17.39
CA PHE A 46 -15.41 -9.24 18.53
C PHE A 46 -14.15 -9.64 19.28
N MET A 47 -12.98 -9.15 18.85
CA MET A 47 -11.70 -9.43 19.50
C MET A 47 -11.38 -8.36 20.54
N ASN A 48 -10.56 -8.70 21.52
CA ASN A 48 -9.94 -7.69 22.38
C ASN A 48 -9.12 -6.72 21.52
N LYS A 49 -9.08 -5.44 21.94
CA LYS A 49 -8.26 -4.42 21.27
C LYS A 49 -8.62 -4.27 19.77
N SER A 50 -9.91 -4.31 19.46
CA SER A 50 -10.43 -4.34 18.08
C SER A 50 -9.97 -3.16 17.23
N GLU A 51 -10.01 -1.94 17.79
CA GLU A 51 -9.54 -0.71 17.14
C GLU A 51 -8.03 -0.75 16.87
N GLU A 52 -7.21 -1.08 17.87
CA GLU A 52 -5.75 -1.21 17.73
C GLU A 52 -5.36 -2.26 16.66
N ARG A 53 -6.14 -3.34 16.55
CA ARG A 53 -5.93 -4.36 15.50
C ARG A 53 -6.28 -3.82 14.12
N GLN A 54 -7.33 -3.01 14.02
CA GLN A 54 -7.70 -2.35 12.76
C GLN A 54 -6.59 -1.40 12.30
N ASP A 55 -6.09 -0.58 13.23
CA ASP A 55 -5.02 0.37 12.96
C ASP A 55 -3.74 -0.35 12.53
N ALA A 56 -3.36 -1.43 13.23
CA ALA A 56 -2.22 -2.26 12.86
C ALA A 56 -2.34 -2.87 11.44
N ILE A 57 -3.55 -3.24 11.01
CA ILE A 57 -3.80 -3.71 9.64
C ILE A 57 -3.64 -2.57 8.64
N GLY A 58 -4.19 -1.38 8.94
CA GLY A 58 -4.05 -0.20 8.10
C GLY A 58 -2.60 0.21 7.88
N GLU A 59 -1.82 0.28 8.96
CA GLU A 59 -0.38 0.54 8.92
C GLU A 59 0.36 -0.52 8.11
N LEU A 60 0.06 -1.81 8.32
CA LEU A 60 0.67 -2.91 7.58
C LEU A 60 0.41 -2.80 6.07
N ILE A 61 -0.82 -2.49 5.67
CA ILE A 61 -1.18 -2.32 4.25
C ILE A 61 -0.41 -1.17 3.63
N ALA A 62 -0.39 0.01 4.27
CA ALA A 62 0.35 1.17 3.76
C ALA A 62 1.86 0.87 3.62
N ASN A 63 2.44 0.19 4.62
CA ASN A 63 3.84 -0.24 4.60
C ASN A 63 4.14 -1.23 3.47
N LEU A 64 3.25 -2.21 3.24
CA LEU A 64 3.41 -3.20 2.18
C LEU A 64 3.30 -2.57 0.78
N LEU A 65 2.36 -1.65 0.58
CA LEU A 65 2.22 -0.90 -0.68
C LEU A 65 3.51 -0.10 -0.98
N ASN A 66 3.99 0.66 -0.01
CA ASN A 66 5.23 1.43 -0.13
C ASN A 66 6.45 0.53 -0.41
N LYS A 67 6.55 -0.62 0.28
CA LYS A 67 7.63 -1.59 0.08
C LYS A 67 7.58 -2.20 -1.32
N TYR A 68 6.40 -2.59 -1.78
CA TYR A 68 6.22 -3.19 -3.10
C TYR A 68 6.60 -2.20 -4.21
N HIS A 69 6.14 -0.94 -4.13
CA HIS A 69 6.53 0.11 -5.07
C HIS A 69 8.06 0.33 -5.13
N ARG A 70 8.74 0.38 -3.97
CA ARG A 70 10.20 0.51 -3.95
C ARG A 70 10.90 -0.66 -4.65
N ASN A 71 10.48 -1.89 -4.36
CA ASN A 71 11.08 -3.09 -4.93
C ASN A 71 10.91 -3.17 -6.45
N GLU A 72 9.76 -2.78 -6.99
CA GLU A 72 9.54 -2.76 -8.44
C GLU A 72 10.42 -1.71 -9.13
N ASN A 73 10.58 -0.52 -8.53
CA ASN A 73 11.49 0.49 -9.09
C ASN A 73 12.96 0.05 -9.03
N SER A 74 13.40 -0.61 -7.95
CA SER A 74 14.77 -1.13 -7.86
C SER A 74 15.10 -2.14 -8.96
N LYS A 75 14.14 -3.00 -9.35
CA LYS A 75 14.33 -3.94 -10.47
C LYS A 75 14.48 -3.22 -11.81
N ILE A 76 13.67 -2.20 -12.04
CA ILE A 76 13.72 -1.39 -13.27
C ILE A 76 15.08 -0.69 -13.37
N ASP A 77 15.55 -0.10 -12.27
CA ASP A 77 16.85 0.56 -12.22
C ASP A 77 17.99 -0.44 -12.54
N GLU A 78 17.99 -1.63 -11.92
CA GLU A 78 18.97 -2.67 -12.19
C GLU A 78 18.98 -3.13 -13.66
N GLU A 79 17.81 -3.28 -14.28
CA GLU A 79 17.68 -3.68 -15.69
C GLU A 79 18.20 -2.59 -16.63
N LEU A 80 17.84 -1.33 -16.38
CA LEU A 80 18.34 -0.18 -17.13
C LEU A 80 19.86 -0.06 -17.03
N PHE A 81 20.43 -0.24 -15.84
CA PHE A 81 21.89 -0.25 -15.64
C PHE A 81 22.57 -1.33 -16.48
N ARG A 82 22.01 -2.55 -16.55
CA ARG A 82 22.55 -3.63 -17.38
C ARG A 82 22.50 -3.32 -18.88
N MET A 83 21.43 -2.69 -19.35
CA MET A 83 21.28 -2.28 -20.75
C MET A 83 22.23 -1.16 -21.16
N LEU A 84 22.54 -0.23 -20.25
CA LEU A 84 23.45 0.88 -20.52
C LEU A 84 24.93 0.50 -20.37
N ALA A 85 25.23 -0.59 -19.67
CA ALA A 85 26.58 -1.10 -19.46
C ALA A 85 27.03 -2.13 -20.52
N SER A 86 26.15 -2.50 -21.45
CA SER A 86 26.41 -3.36 -22.61
C SER A 86 26.61 -2.56 -23.89
#